data_AF-A0A7S3W953-F1
#
_entry.id   AF-A0A7S3W953-F1
#
_cell.length_a   1.000
_cell.length_b   1.000
_cell.length_c   1.000
_cell.angle_alpha   90.00
_cell.angle_beta   90.00
_cell.angle_gamma   90.00
#
_symmetry.space_group_name_H-M   'P 1'
#
loop_
_entity.id
_entity.type
_entity.pdbx_description
1 polymer ?
#
loop_
_entity_poly.entity_id
_entity_poly.type
_entity_poly.pdbx_seq_one_letter_code
_entity_poly.pdbx_strand_id
1 'polypeptide(L)'
;KAEHWAVQLALIELYVRYGRIFAAHPDLFPKHGHSVLEAFVGRQGIRSADSRVVTRACQSFSKFIKFAKKQIVPLTVQIYDAVKDLLVVQYIPSSLMPAPVDGVVPSIVIKGTLRADDRGCLYEAIASLVTSMPPEQMRPALQTLLKQPAGGLTDILNAPPAKLTSDVQGYAMWAASLIDAIAT
;
A
#
# COMPACT_ATOMS: atom_id res chain seq x y z
N LYS A 1 0.65 21.45 -15.12
CA LYS A 1 0.32 20.15 -14.46
C LYS A 1 -0.82 20.41 -13.47
N ALA A 2 -1.73 19.46 -13.27
CA ALA A 2 -2.85 19.63 -12.36
C ALA A 2 -2.38 19.55 -10.90
N GLU A 3 -1.98 20.69 -10.34
CA GLU A 3 -1.45 20.76 -8.97
C GLU A 3 -2.55 20.84 -7.91
N HIS A 4 -3.77 21.21 -8.31
CA HIS A 4 -4.89 21.31 -7.39
C HIS A 4 -5.46 19.92 -7.05
N TRP A 5 -5.56 19.62 -5.75
CA TRP A 5 -6.03 18.34 -5.22
C TRP A 5 -7.36 17.87 -5.82
N ALA A 6 -8.32 18.79 -6.05
CA ALA A 6 -9.62 18.46 -6.63
C ALA A 6 -9.52 17.93 -8.07
N VAL A 7 -8.57 18.45 -8.87
CA VAL A 7 -8.34 17.99 -10.24
C VAL A 7 -7.70 16.61 -10.21
N GLN A 8 -6.77 16.36 -9.28
CA GLN A 8 -6.16 15.03 -9.10
C GLN A 8 -7.20 13.98 -8.71
N LEU A 9 -8.10 14.32 -7.77
CA LEU A 9 -9.22 13.44 -7.40
C LEU A 9 -10.12 13.14 -8.60
N ALA A 10 -10.56 14.18 -9.32
CA ALA A 10 -11.41 14.00 -10.50
C ALA A 10 -10.73 13.12 -11.55
N LEU A 11 -9.42 13.26 -11.73
CA LEU A 11 -8.63 12.47 -12.67
C LEU A 11 -8.52 10.99 -12.24
N ILE A 12 -8.24 10.72 -10.95
CA ILE A 12 -8.26 9.36 -10.40
C ILE A 12 -9.62 8.69 -10.62
N GLU A 13 -10.71 9.43 -10.36
CA GLU A 13 -12.06 8.91 -10.57
C GLU A 13 -12.35 8.64 -12.05
N LEU A 14 -11.85 9.49 -12.95
CA LEU A 14 -11.95 9.29 -14.39
C LEU A 14 -11.24 8.00 -14.82
N TYR A 15 -10.02 7.77 -14.33
CA TYR A 15 -9.25 6.57 -14.62
C TYR A 15 -9.96 5.28 -14.18
N VAL A 16 -10.61 5.30 -13.01
CA VAL A 16 -11.40 4.14 -12.57
C VAL A 16 -12.67 3.99 -13.39
N ARG A 17 -13.42 5.09 -13.59
CA ARG A 17 -14.70 5.09 -14.30
C ARG A 17 -14.58 4.54 -15.71
N TYR A 18 -13.52 4.95 -16.42
CA TYR A 18 -13.27 4.53 -17.80
C TYR A 18 -12.22 3.42 -17.91
N GLY A 19 -11.70 2.89 -16.80
CA GLY A 19 -10.63 1.88 -16.81
C GLY A 19 -10.98 0.59 -17.56
N ARG A 20 -12.28 0.27 -17.68
CA ARG A 20 -12.75 -0.87 -18.50
C ARG A 20 -12.38 -0.77 -19.97
N ILE A 21 -12.07 0.43 -20.47
CA ILE A 21 -11.63 0.63 -21.86
C ILE A 21 -10.38 -0.19 -22.17
N PHE A 22 -9.49 -0.40 -21.20
CA PHE A 22 -8.26 -1.18 -21.38
C PHE A 22 -8.51 -2.69 -21.46
N ALA A 23 -9.64 -3.16 -20.94
CA ALA A 23 -10.09 -4.54 -21.16
C ALA A 23 -10.69 -4.72 -22.55
N ALA A 24 -11.46 -3.73 -23.03
CA ALA A 24 -12.11 -3.75 -24.33
C ALA A 24 -11.14 -3.51 -25.51
N HIS A 25 -10.16 -2.61 -25.30
CA HIS A 25 -9.15 -2.21 -26.26
C HIS A 25 -7.75 -2.30 -25.62
N PRO A 26 -7.18 -3.52 -25.53
CA PRO A 26 -5.87 -3.76 -24.89
C PRO A 26 -4.70 -2.99 -25.53
N ASP A 27 -4.82 -2.67 -26.82
CA ASP A 27 -3.86 -1.90 -27.62
C ASP A 27 -3.68 -0.44 -27.12
N LEU A 28 -4.66 0.10 -26.39
CA LEU A 28 -4.56 1.42 -25.76
C LEU A 28 -3.70 1.42 -24.50
N PHE A 29 -3.49 0.25 -23.87
CA PHE A 29 -2.79 0.18 -22.59
C PHE A 29 -1.32 0.62 -22.68
N PRO A 30 -0.52 0.20 -23.69
CA PRO A 30 0.86 0.67 -23.81
C PRO A 30 0.99 2.18 -23.98
N LYS A 31 0.03 2.83 -24.65
CA LYS A 31 0.06 4.28 -24.93
C LYS A 31 -0.49 5.13 -23.79
N HIS A 32 -1.57 4.68 -23.15
CA HIS A 32 -2.29 5.47 -22.16
C HIS A 32 -2.33 4.82 -20.78
N GLY A 33 -2.43 3.49 -20.71
CA GLY A 33 -2.48 2.72 -19.47
C GLY A 33 -1.23 2.90 -18.61
N HIS A 34 -0.03 2.94 -19.22
CA HIS A 34 1.21 3.25 -18.49
C HIS A 34 1.17 4.62 -17.83
N SER A 35 0.74 5.67 -18.54
CA SER A 35 0.62 7.01 -17.96
C SER A 35 -0.40 7.07 -16.82
N VAL A 36 -1.47 6.26 -16.90
CA VAL A 36 -2.44 6.12 -15.82
C VAL A 36 -1.81 5.45 -14.59
N LEU A 37 -1.06 4.36 -14.78
CA LEU A 37 -0.32 3.68 -13.71
C LEU A 37 0.71 4.62 -13.05
N GLU A 38 1.49 5.34 -13.84
CA GLU A 38 2.45 6.33 -13.36
C GLU A 38 1.76 7.45 -12.56
N ALA A 39 0.58 7.91 -13.01
CA ALA A 39 -0.20 8.89 -12.28
C ALA A 39 -0.70 8.36 -10.93
N PHE A 40 -1.14 7.09 -10.87
CA PHE A 40 -1.54 6.42 -9.63
C PHE A 40 -0.37 6.26 -8.64
N VAL A 41 0.76 5.74 -9.10
CA VAL A 41 1.92 5.43 -8.24
C VAL A 41 2.73 6.69 -7.88
N GLY A 42 2.68 7.71 -8.73
CA GLY A 42 3.43 8.96 -8.57
C GLY A 42 2.76 10.01 -7.69
N ARG A 43 3.24 11.26 -7.84
CA ARG A 43 2.82 12.43 -7.05
C ARG A 43 1.38 12.87 -7.28
N GLN A 44 0.71 12.35 -8.30
CA GLN A 44 -0.70 12.66 -8.61
C GLN A 44 -1.67 11.68 -7.94
N GLY A 45 -1.16 10.61 -7.31
CA GLY A 45 -1.96 9.59 -6.66
C GLY A 45 -1.42 9.27 -5.27
N ILE A 46 -0.90 8.07 -5.10
CA ILE A 46 -0.49 7.48 -3.81
C ILE A 46 0.63 8.31 -3.14
N ARG A 47 1.42 9.06 -3.90
CA ARG A 47 2.46 9.96 -3.37
C ARG A 47 2.08 11.44 -3.43
N SER A 48 0.79 11.75 -3.49
CA SER A 48 0.34 13.15 -3.42
C SER A 48 0.68 13.79 -2.09
N ALA A 49 0.86 15.11 -2.11
CA ALA A 49 1.04 15.90 -0.90
C ALA A 49 -0.27 16.01 -0.08
N ASP A 50 -1.42 15.84 -0.73
CA ASP A 50 -2.73 15.93 -0.10
C ASP A 50 -3.21 14.53 0.33
N SER A 51 -3.45 14.34 1.62
CA SER A 51 -3.87 13.05 2.18
C SER A 51 -5.18 12.54 1.59
N ARG A 52 -6.09 13.43 1.17
CA ARG A 52 -7.37 13.03 0.55
C ARG A 52 -7.14 12.36 -0.79
N VAL A 53 -6.17 12.86 -1.56
CA VAL A 53 -5.75 12.27 -2.84
C VAL A 53 -5.10 10.92 -2.60
N VAL A 54 -4.20 10.82 -1.62
CA VAL A 54 -3.54 9.55 -1.26
C VAL A 54 -4.56 8.47 -0.92
N THR A 55 -5.46 8.73 0.04
CA THR A 55 -6.49 7.77 0.45
C THR A 55 -7.37 7.34 -0.73
N ARG A 56 -7.82 8.30 -1.55
CA ARG A 56 -8.64 7.98 -2.72
C ARG A 56 -7.85 7.18 -3.77
N ALA A 57 -6.57 7.48 -3.97
CA ALA A 57 -5.70 6.79 -4.90
C ALA A 57 -5.49 5.33 -4.48
N CYS A 58 -5.16 5.06 -3.22
CA CYS A 58 -4.98 3.70 -2.70
C CYS A 58 -6.25 2.84 -2.91
N GLN A 59 -7.42 3.36 -2.52
CA GLN A 59 -8.70 2.66 -2.71
C GLN A 59 -9.08 2.45 -4.18
N SER A 60 -8.72 3.41 -5.03
CA SER A 60 -9.05 3.39 -6.46
C SER A 60 -8.08 2.52 -7.27
N PHE A 61 -6.86 2.34 -6.77
CA PHE A 61 -5.82 1.56 -7.44
C PHE A 61 -6.24 0.10 -7.60
N SER A 62 -6.77 -0.53 -6.55
CA SER A 62 -7.30 -1.91 -6.60
C SER A 62 -8.42 -2.05 -7.63
N LYS A 63 -9.28 -1.04 -7.76
CA LYS A 63 -10.37 -1.00 -8.75
C LYS A 63 -9.83 -0.89 -10.18
N PHE A 64 -8.84 -0.02 -10.38
CA PHE A 64 -8.18 0.13 -11.69
C PHE A 64 -7.47 -1.16 -12.11
N ILE A 65 -6.71 -1.77 -11.19
CA ILE A 65 -6.05 -3.07 -11.39
C ILE A 65 -7.06 -4.12 -11.82
N LYS A 66 -8.23 -4.19 -11.16
CA LYS A 66 -9.27 -5.16 -11.50
C LYS A 66 -9.73 -5.03 -12.96
N PHE A 67 -9.82 -3.82 -13.50
CA PHE A 67 -10.26 -3.60 -14.89
C PHE A 67 -9.18 -3.89 -15.92
N ALA A 68 -7.91 -3.59 -15.64
CA ALA A 68 -6.81 -3.80 -16.59
C ALA A 68 -5.86 -4.93 -16.15
N LYS A 69 -6.38 -5.94 -15.45
CA LYS A 69 -5.58 -6.95 -14.75
C LYS A 69 -4.60 -7.67 -15.68
N LYS A 70 -5.06 -8.10 -16.85
CA LYS A 70 -4.23 -8.85 -17.82
C LYS A 70 -3.02 -8.04 -18.28
N GLN A 71 -3.20 -6.73 -18.48
CA GLN A 71 -2.17 -5.83 -18.94
C GLN A 71 -1.20 -5.44 -17.81
N ILE A 72 -1.68 -5.41 -16.57
CA ILE A 72 -0.90 -4.99 -15.40
C ILE A 72 -0.07 -6.13 -14.80
N VAL A 73 -0.54 -7.38 -14.86
CA VAL A 73 0.18 -8.54 -14.28
C VAL A 73 1.67 -8.60 -14.68
N PRO A 74 2.08 -8.39 -15.96
CA PRO A 74 3.50 -8.34 -16.33
C PRO A 74 4.31 -7.22 -15.66
N LEU A 75 3.65 -6.18 -15.15
CA LEU A 75 4.25 -5.01 -14.50
C LEU A 75 4.30 -5.14 -12.97
N THR A 76 3.85 -6.27 -12.40
CA THR A 76 3.72 -6.46 -10.94
C THR A 76 5.00 -6.13 -10.18
N VAL A 77 6.15 -6.60 -10.67
CA VAL A 77 7.46 -6.34 -10.03
C VAL A 77 7.79 -4.85 -10.03
N GLN A 78 7.56 -4.16 -11.16
CA GLN A 78 7.83 -2.72 -11.28
C GLN A 78 6.91 -1.91 -10.36
N ILE A 79 5.63 -2.29 -10.27
CA ILE A 79 4.66 -1.66 -9.38
C ILE A 79 5.10 -1.85 -7.93
N TYR A 80 5.46 -3.08 -7.54
CA TYR A 80 5.96 -3.37 -6.20
C TYR A 80 7.19 -2.52 -5.87
N ASP A 81 8.19 -2.48 -6.75
CA ASP A 81 9.40 -1.69 -6.55
C ASP A 81 9.12 -0.19 -6.40
N ALA A 82 8.09 0.31 -7.06
CA ALA A 82 7.71 1.71 -7.01
C ALA A 82 6.88 2.09 -5.76
N VAL A 83 6.37 1.12 -4.99
CA VAL A 83 5.57 1.37 -3.77
C VAL A 83 6.09 0.68 -2.51
N LYS A 84 7.13 -0.17 -2.59
CA LYS A 84 7.63 -0.97 -1.47
C LYS A 84 8.04 -0.16 -0.23
N ASP A 85 8.53 1.07 -0.40
CA ASP A 85 8.84 1.99 0.69
C ASP A 85 7.59 2.45 1.47
N LEU A 86 6.44 2.48 0.79
CA LEU A 86 5.15 2.86 1.40
C LEU A 86 4.49 1.71 2.16
N LEU A 87 4.93 0.47 1.90
CA LEU A 87 4.43 -0.74 2.57
C LEU A 87 5.10 -0.96 3.95
N VAL A 88 6.15 -0.20 4.28
CA VAL A 88 6.91 -0.41 5.51
C VAL A 88 6.06 -0.05 6.74
N VAL A 89 5.95 -1.01 7.67
CA VAL A 89 5.38 -0.78 9.01
C VAL A 89 6.50 -0.44 9.99
N GLN A 90 6.61 0.83 10.37
CA GLN A 90 7.64 1.29 11.30
C GLN A 90 7.26 0.98 12.75
N TYR A 91 8.25 0.60 13.56
CA TYR A 91 8.10 0.53 15.02
C TYR A 91 8.04 1.94 15.60
N ILE A 92 7.05 2.18 16.46
CA ILE A 92 6.87 3.43 17.19
C ILE A 92 6.96 3.12 18.68
N PRO A 93 7.94 3.69 19.40
CA PRO A 93 8.01 3.54 20.85
C PRO A 93 6.74 4.02 21.56
N SER A 94 6.29 3.32 22.59
CA SER A 94 5.11 3.72 23.37
C SER A 94 5.25 5.12 23.98
N SER A 95 6.47 5.56 24.30
CA SER A 95 6.76 6.90 24.82
C SER A 95 6.44 8.04 23.86
N LEU A 96 6.34 7.75 22.55
CA LEU A 96 5.94 8.71 21.51
C LEU A 96 4.46 8.60 21.15
N MET A 97 3.74 7.64 21.75
CA MET A 97 2.32 7.47 21.51
C MET A 97 1.51 8.41 22.40
N PRO A 98 0.47 9.08 21.87
CA PRO A 98 -0.42 9.87 22.69
C PRO A 98 -1.13 8.96 23.69
N ALA A 99 -1.36 9.46 24.92
CA ALA A 99 -2.17 8.73 25.88
C ALA A 99 -3.57 8.46 25.30
N PRO A 100 -4.12 7.24 25.40
CA PRO A 100 -5.48 6.97 24.96
C PRO A 100 -6.43 7.87 25.75
N VAL A 101 -7.20 8.70 25.04
CA VAL A 101 -8.31 9.45 25.62
C VAL A 101 -9.56 8.60 25.38
N ASP A 102 -10.27 8.25 26.46
CA ASP A 102 -11.53 7.49 26.42
C ASP A 102 -11.48 6.11 25.72
N GLY A 103 -10.35 5.40 25.85
CA GLY A 103 -10.20 4.05 25.28
C GLY A 103 -10.06 3.99 23.76
N VAL A 104 -10.05 5.15 23.09
CA VAL A 104 -9.73 5.25 21.66
C VAL A 104 -8.22 5.27 21.51
N VAL A 105 -7.66 4.28 20.83
CA VAL A 105 -6.23 4.26 20.48
C VAL A 105 -5.97 5.40 19.49
N PRO A 106 -5.14 6.40 19.83
CA PRO A 106 -4.90 7.52 18.97
C PRO A 106 -4.12 7.09 17.72
N SER A 107 -4.62 7.48 16.54
CA SER A 107 -3.95 7.21 15.26
C SER A 107 -2.75 8.14 15.11
N ILE A 108 -1.54 7.57 15.13
CA ILE A 108 -0.31 8.32 14.92
C ILE A 108 -0.05 8.41 13.41
N VAL A 109 -0.07 9.63 12.88
CA VAL A 109 0.29 9.89 11.50
C VAL A 109 1.76 10.25 11.43
N ILE A 110 2.62 9.29 11.06
CA ILE A 110 4.01 9.61 10.74
C ILE A 110 4.04 10.29 9.36
N LYS A 111 4.66 11.47 9.30
CA LYS A 111 4.79 12.21 8.05
C LYS A 111 5.55 11.37 7.02
N GLY A 112 4.93 11.14 5.86
CA GLY A 112 5.51 10.36 4.77
C GLY A 112 5.17 8.86 4.81
N THR A 113 4.45 8.37 5.83
CA THR A 113 3.91 7.00 5.84
C THR A 113 2.44 6.98 5.47
N LEU A 114 2.00 5.90 4.86
CA LEU A 114 0.58 5.65 4.64
C LEU A 114 -0.15 5.33 5.94
N ARG A 115 -1.43 5.70 6.00
CA ARG A 115 -2.36 5.20 7.02
C ARG A 115 -2.50 3.68 6.91
N ALA A 116 -2.89 3.02 7.98
CA ALA A 116 -3.05 1.56 8.02
C ALA A 116 -4.01 1.09 6.90
N ASP A 117 -5.21 1.66 6.82
CA ASP A 117 -6.21 1.32 5.80
C ASP A 117 -5.69 1.52 4.37
N ASP A 118 -4.99 2.63 4.13
CA ASP A 118 -4.44 2.97 2.81
C ASP A 118 -3.33 1.99 2.40
N ARG A 119 -2.51 1.57 3.36
CA ARG A 119 -1.47 0.56 3.16
C ARG A 119 -2.08 -0.83 2.94
N GLY A 120 -3.11 -1.20 3.69
CA GLY A 120 -3.87 -2.45 3.49
C GLY A 120 -4.45 -2.53 2.08
N CYS A 121 -5.03 -1.43 1.57
CA CYS A 121 -5.50 -1.34 0.18
C CYS A 121 -4.38 -1.65 -0.84
N LEU A 122 -3.14 -1.20 -0.60
CA LEU A 122 -2.01 -1.50 -1.48
C LEU A 122 -1.53 -2.94 -1.36
N TYR A 123 -1.47 -3.49 -0.14
CA TYR A 123 -1.18 -4.91 0.06
C TYR A 123 -2.18 -5.79 -0.68
N GLU A 124 -3.48 -5.51 -0.56
CA GLU A 124 -4.56 -6.21 -1.27
C GLU A 124 -4.39 -6.09 -2.80
N ALA A 125 -4.13 -4.88 -3.30
CA ALA A 125 -3.92 -4.61 -4.73
C ALA A 125 -2.77 -5.44 -5.30
N ILE A 126 -1.62 -5.46 -4.61
CA ILE A 126 -0.43 -6.18 -5.04
C ILE A 126 -0.64 -7.69 -4.89
N ALA A 127 -1.27 -8.16 -3.81
CA ALA A 127 -1.61 -9.57 -3.63
C ALA A 127 -2.55 -10.07 -4.75
N SER A 128 -3.53 -9.26 -5.15
CA SER A 128 -4.39 -9.55 -6.31
C SER A 128 -3.63 -9.67 -7.62
N LEU A 129 -2.53 -8.94 -7.81
CA LEU A 129 -1.64 -9.09 -8.96
C LEU A 129 -0.79 -10.36 -8.86
N VAL A 130 -0.16 -10.59 -7.69
CA VAL A 130 0.69 -11.77 -7.42
C VAL A 130 -0.08 -13.07 -7.64
N THR A 131 -1.32 -13.16 -7.15
CA THR A 131 -2.20 -14.34 -7.33
C THR A 131 -2.59 -14.59 -8.78
N SER A 132 -2.35 -13.66 -9.70
CA SER A 132 -2.61 -13.82 -11.14
C SER A 132 -1.35 -13.95 -11.98
N MET A 133 -0.18 -14.02 -11.34
CA MET A 133 1.07 -14.36 -12.01
C MET A 133 1.14 -15.87 -12.30
N PRO A 134 2.00 -16.31 -13.23
CA PRO A 134 2.29 -17.73 -13.43
C PRO A 134 2.80 -18.39 -12.13
N PRO A 135 2.51 -19.69 -11.89
CA PRO A 135 2.88 -20.39 -10.65
C PRO A 135 4.37 -20.28 -10.28
N GLU A 136 5.24 -20.27 -11.29
CA GLU A 136 6.70 -20.15 -11.14
C GLU A 136 7.12 -18.80 -10.57
N GLN A 137 6.39 -17.73 -10.88
CA GLN A 137 6.69 -16.36 -10.44
C GLN A 137 5.89 -15.95 -9.20
N MET A 138 4.75 -16.60 -8.95
CA MET A 138 3.87 -16.29 -7.81
C MET A 138 4.57 -16.49 -6.47
N ARG A 139 5.25 -17.62 -6.28
CA ARG A 139 5.95 -17.93 -5.01
C ARG A 139 7.02 -16.89 -4.65
N PRO A 140 8.00 -16.57 -5.52
CA PRO A 140 9.01 -15.55 -5.17
C PRO A 140 8.37 -14.17 -4.97
N ALA A 141 7.37 -13.78 -5.76
CA ALA A 141 6.69 -12.49 -5.59
C ALA A 141 5.95 -12.39 -4.25
N LEU A 142 5.27 -13.47 -3.82
CA LEU A 142 4.63 -13.54 -2.50
C LEU A 142 5.66 -13.46 -1.37
N GLN A 143 6.77 -14.16 -1.48
CA GLN A 143 7.86 -14.09 -0.48
C GLN A 143 8.43 -12.67 -0.39
N THR A 144 8.59 -11.98 -1.52
CA THR A 144 9.03 -10.59 -1.54
C THR A 144 8.03 -9.66 -0.84
N LEU A 145 6.73 -9.80 -1.12
CA LEU A 145 5.66 -9.00 -0.50
C LEU A 145 5.61 -9.17 1.02
N LEU A 146 5.79 -10.41 1.50
CA LEU A 146 5.71 -10.75 2.93
C LEU A 146 7.02 -10.56 3.69
N LYS A 147 8.14 -10.30 2.99
CA LYS A 147 9.49 -10.25 3.59
C LYS A 147 9.57 -9.25 4.73
N GLN A 148 9.06 -8.03 4.54
CA GLN A 148 9.12 -6.97 5.54
C GLN A 148 8.26 -7.28 6.78
N PRO A 149 6.96 -7.62 6.65
CA PRO A 149 6.14 -7.92 7.82
C PRO A 149 6.61 -9.17 8.57
N ALA A 150 7.02 -10.22 7.84
CA ALA A 150 7.58 -11.42 8.46
C ALA A 150 8.90 -11.15 9.20
N GLY A 151 9.76 -10.30 8.63
CA GLY A 151 11.00 -9.85 9.29
C GLY A 151 10.70 -9.12 10.60
N GLY A 152 9.76 -8.17 10.60
CA GLY A 152 9.35 -7.44 11.80
C GLY A 152 8.83 -8.38 12.90
N LEU A 153 7.96 -9.34 12.56
CA LEU A 153 7.47 -10.33 13.53
C LEU A 153 8.58 -11.22 14.07
N THR A 154 9.52 -11.62 13.21
CA THR A 154 10.70 -12.41 13.59
C THR A 154 11.60 -11.63 14.54
N ASP A 155 11.79 -10.33 14.32
CA ASP A 155 12.57 -9.45 15.18
C ASP A 155 11.94 -9.32 16.58
N ILE A 156 10.60 -9.26 16.66
CA ILE A 156 9.87 -9.23 17.94
C ILE A 156 10.04 -10.57 18.68
N LEU A 157 9.86 -11.70 17.99
CA LEU A 157 9.96 -13.03 18.59
C LEU A 157 11.38 -13.35 19.10
N ASN A 158 12.41 -12.83 18.42
CA ASN A 158 13.81 -13.03 18.78
C ASN A 158 14.39 -11.91 19.65
N ALA A 159 13.59 -10.90 20.03
CA ALA A 159 14.08 -9.80 20.83
C ALA A 159 14.48 -10.27 22.24
N PRO A 160 15.61 -9.82 22.79
CA PRO A 160 16.01 -10.15 24.16
C PRO A 160 14.92 -9.75 25.16
N PRO A 161 14.68 -10.52 26.24
CA PRO A 161 13.64 -10.21 27.23
C PRO A 161 13.74 -8.79 27.79
N ALA A 162 14.97 -8.31 28.07
CA ALA A 162 15.21 -6.96 28.55
C ALA A 162 14.79 -5.85 27.57
N LYS A 163 14.85 -6.11 26.26
CA LYS A 163 14.42 -5.17 25.22
C LYS A 163 12.90 -5.13 25.14
N LEU A 164 12.25 -6.29 25.16
CA LEU A 164 10.79 -6.39 25.15
C LEU A 164 10.17 -5.76 26.39
N THR A 165 10.74 -6.00 27.58
CA THR A 165 10.23 -5.41 28.83
C THR A 165 10.39 -3.91 28.90
N SER A 166 11.37 -3.34 28.18
CA SER A 166 11.57 -1.88 28.13
C SER A 166 10.45 -1.14 27.40
N ASP A 167 9.74 -1.81 26.48
CA ASP A 167 8.58 -1.23 25.78
C ASP A 167 7.59 -2.29 25.28
N VAL A 168 6.96 -3.00 26.21
CA VAL A 168 6.00 -4.08 25.89
C VAL A 168 4.86 -3.57 25.01
N GLN A 169 4.34 -2.37 25.32
CA GLN A 169 3.21 -1.79 24.61
C GLN A 169 3.57 -1.41 23.17
N GLY A 170 4.72 -0.76 22.93
CA GLY A 170 5.15 -0.42 21.58
C GLY A 170 5.41 -1.66 20.72
N TYR A 171 6.01 -2.70 21.29
CA TYR A 171 6.20 -3.98 20.60
C TYR A 171 4.87 -4.67 20.27
N ALA A 172 3.90 -4.66 21.19
CA ALA A 172 2.57 -5.21 20.96
C ALA A 172 1.82 -4.44 19.84
N MET A 173 1.86 -3.10 19.85
CA MET A 173 1.24 -2.27 18.82
C MET A 173 1.90 -2.44 17.45
N TRP A 174 3.23 -2.59 17.41
CA TRP A 174 3.95 -2.87 16.18
C TRP A 174 3.60 -4.24 15.62
N ALA A 175 3.54 -5.28 16.47
CA ALA A 175 3.07 -6.61 16.07
C ALA A 175 1.64 -6.57 15.50
N ALA A 176 0.72 -5.89 16.18
CA ALA A 176 -0.65 -5.71 15.71
C ALA A 176 -0.70 -5.04 14.33
N SER A 177 0.09 -3.97 14.14
CA SER A 177 0.16 -3.24 12.87
C SER A 177 0.78 -4.07 11.73
N LEU A 178 1.75 -4.94 12.03
CA LEU A 178 2.36 -5.86 11.07
C LEU A 178 1.37 -6.94 10.62
N ILE A 179 0.57 -7.47 11.56
CA ILE A 179 -0.47 -8.47 11.27
C ILE A 179 -1.61 -7.85 10.48
N ASP A 180 -2.09 -6.68 10.91
CA ASP A 180 -3.18 -5.97 10.24
C ASP A 180 -2.83 -5.64 8.78
N ALA A 181 -1.58 -5.23 8.52
CA ALA A 181 -1.11 -4.94 7.17
C ALA A 181 -1.18 -6.15 6.19
N ILE A 182 -1.20 -7.38 6.70
CA ILE A 182 -1.26 -8.61 5.89
C ILE A 182 -2.58 -9.38 6.03
N ALA A 183 -3.50 -8.94 6.91
CA ALA A 183 -4.76 -9.62 7.20
C ALA A 183 -5.94 -9.19 6.30
N THR A 184 -5.79 -8.08 5.57
CA THR A 184 -6.71 -7.59 4.52
C THR A 184 -6.61 -8.40 3.23
#